data_AF-A0A0R3MNT3-F1
#
_entry.id   AF-A0A0R3MNT3-F1
#
_cell.length_a   1.000
_cell.length_b   1.000
_cell.length_c   1.000
_cell.angle_alpha   90.00
_cell.angle_beta   90.00
_cell.angle_gamma   90.00
#
_symmetry.space_group_name_H-M   'P 1'
#
loop_
_entity.id
_entity.type
_entity.pdbx_description
1 polymer ?
#
loop_
_entity_poly.entity_id
_entity_poly.type
_entity_poly.pdbx_seq_one_letter_code
_entity_poly.pdbx_strand_id
1 'polypeptide(L)'
;MTGRAVITLNNNEEKTRARFWIEKAPRGTRVEFKGPQRTIEQNSRMWAMLTDIATQKKHAGRKYTTDQWKVLFMHACGREVAFLPSLDGSTFIPWGQSSSDLSTEEMNDLIEFMFAWGCENNVVWSDPKEVALRELERRAG
;
A
#
# COMPACT_ATOMS: atom_id res chain seq x y z
N MET A 1 -14.52 -13.83 -20.02
CA MET A 1 -13.25 -13.50 -19.34
C MET A 1 -13.55 -13.32 -17.86
N THR A 2 -13.11 -14.25 -17.03
CA THR A 2 -13.30 -14.23 -15.56
C THR A 2 -12.02 -13.71 -14.88
N GLY A 3 -11.61 -12.49 -15.23
CA GLY A 3 -10.40 -11.87 -14.70
C GLY A 3 -10.60 -10.36 -14.46
N ARG A 4 -9.99 -9.84 -13.40
CA ARG A 4 -9.99 -8.41 -13.09
C ARG A 4 -9.00 -7.71 -14.02
N ALA A 5 -9.49 -6.85 -14.91
CA ALA A 5 -8.66 -5.98 -15.75
C ALA A 5 -8.68 -4.56 -15.19
N VAL A 6 -7.51 -3.93 -15.08
CA VAL A 6 -7.35 -2.54 -14.62
C VAL A 6 -6.61 -1.75 -15.70
N ILE A 7 -7.05 -0.54 -15.98
CA ILE A 7 -6.43 0.38 -16.92
C ILE A 7 -6.39 1.79 -16.31
N THR A 8 -5.24 2.44 -16.38
CA THR A 8 -5.08 3.86 -16.01
C THR A 8 -5.21 4.71 -17.27
N LEU A 9 -6.03 5.76 -17.22
CA LEU A 9 -6.33 6.62 -18.37
C LEU A 9 -5.37 7.82 -18.43
N ASN A 10 -4.14 7.59 -18.92
CA ASN A 10 -3.07 8.61 -18.98
C ASN A 10 -3.01 9.35 -20.33
N ASN A 11 -3.52 8.74 -21.41
CA ASN A 11 -3.53 9.28 -22.77
C ASN A 11 -4.78 8.82 -23.54
N ASN A 12 -4.88 9.26 -24.81
CA ASN A 12 -6.02 8.95 -25.67
C ASN A 12 -6.06 7.48 -26.16
N GLU A 13 -4.92 6.78 -26.17
CA GLU A 13 -4.85 5.37 -26.56
C GLU A 13 -5.49 4.49 -25.48
N GLU A 14 -5.23 4.76 -24.20
CA GLU A 14 -5.88 4.03 -23.10
C GLU A 14 -7.39 4.28 -23.05
N LYS A 15 -7.84 5.51 -23.35
CA LYS A 15 -9.28 5.80 -23.49
C LYS A 15 -9.93 4.99 -24.61
N THR A 16 -9.19 4.77 -25.70
CA THR A 16 -9.66 3.95 -26.83
C THR A 16 -9.74 2.47 -26.44
N ARG A 17 -8.72 1.98 -25.72
CA ARG A 17 -8.71 0.61 -25.16
C ARG A 17 -9.83 0.37 -24.14
N ALA A 18 -10.12 1.35 -23.28
CA ALA A 18 -11.23 1.28 -22.34
C ALA A 18 -12.59 1.19 -23.06
N ARG A 19 -12.80 1.98 -24.12
CA ARG A 19 -14.01 1.88 -24.97
C ARG A 19 -14.19 0.47 -25.53
N PHE A 20 -13.13 -0.09 -26.10
CA PHE A 20 -13.16 -1.45 -26.65
C PHE A 20 -13.49 -2.52 -25.59
N TRP A 21 -13.00 -2.36 -24.35
CA TRP A 21 -13.33 -3.27 -23.25
C TRP A 21 -14.79 -3.18 -22.83
N ILE A 22 -15.34 -1.96 -22.79
CA ILE A 22 -16.76 -1.73 -22.47
C ILE A 22 -17.66 -2.38 -23.52
N GLU A 23 -17.33 -2.26 -24.81
CA GLU A 23 -18.10 -2.87 -25.90
C GLU A 23 -18.16 -4.40 -25.83
N LYS A 24 -17.09 -5.05 -25.36
CA LYS A 24 -17.01 -6.52 -25.24
C LYS A 24 -17.44 -7.06 -23.88
N ALA A 25 -17.80 -6.19 -22.93
CA ALA A 25 -18.13 -6.60 -21.58
C ALA A 25 -19.47 -7.38 -21.53
N PRO A 26 -19.54 -8.54 -20.85
CA PRO A 26 -20.79 -9.26 -20.64
C PRO A 26 -21.82 -8.43 -19.86
N ARG A 27 -23.10 -8.75 -20.02
CA ARG A 27 -24.18 -8.17 -19.20
C ARG A 27 -23.90 -8.42 -17.71
N GLY A 28 -24.08 -7.38 -16.89
CA GLY A 28 -23.77 -7.40 -15.46
C GLY A 28 -22.36 -6.93 -15.08
N THR A 29 -21.52 -6.55 -16.06
CA THR A 29 -20.21 -5.95 -15.78
C THR A 29 -20.37 -4.58 -15.11
N ARG A 30 -19.64 -4.35 -14.01
CA ARG A 30 -19.59 -3.06 -13.31
C ARG A 30 -18.32 -2.30 -13.69
N VAL A 31 -18.45 -1.01 -13.98
CA VAL A 31 -17.34 -0.10 -14.28
C VAL A 31 -17.26 0.95 -13.18
N GLU A 32 -16.06 1.15 -12.63
CA GLU A 32 -15.79 2.17 -11.62
C GLU A 32 -14.73 3.14 -12.16
N PHE A 33 -15.05 4.43 -12.22
CA PHE A 33 -14.10 5.47 -12.58
C PHE A 33 -13.63 6.16 -11.31
N LYS A 34 -12.34 5.99 -10.99
CA LYS A 34 -11.66 6.76 -9.94
C LYS A 34 -10.82 7.83 -10.62
N GLY A 35 -10.82 9.05 -10.07
CA GLY A 35 -9.97 10.13 -10.58
C GLY A 35 -8.48 9.77 -10.52
N PRO A 36 -7.60 10.52 -11.21
CA PRO A 36 -6.15 10.36 -11.08
C PRO A 36 -5.76 10.59 -9.63
N GLN A 37 -5.60 9.49 -8.92
CA GLN A 37 -5.37 9.51 -7.50
C GLN A 37 -3.85 9.48 -7.33
N ARG A 38 -3.28 10.60 -6.84
CA ARG A 38 -1.88 10.66 -6.37
C ARG A 38 -1.53 9.47 -5.45
N THR A 39 -2.55 8.86 -4.84
CA THR A 39 -2.49 7.63 -4.05
C THR A 39 -2.05 6.37 -4.80
N ILE A 40 -2.01 6.27 -6.14
CA ILE A 40 -1.47 5.06 -6.80
C ILE A 40 0.04 4.97 -6.62
N GLU A 41 0.76 6.07 -6.85
CA GLU A 41 2.22 6.10 -6.66
C GLU A 41 2.59 5.95 -5.19
N GLN A 42 1.87 6.63 -4.30
CA GLN A 42 2.05 6.52 -2.85
C GLN A 42 1.74 5.09 -2.35
N ASN A 43 0.64 4.47 -2.81
CA ASN A 43 0.36 3.07 -2.47
C ASN A 43 1.45 2.14 -2.99
N SER A 44 1.89 2.31 -4.23
CA SER A 44 2.95 1.48 -4.82
C SER A 44 4.24 1.59 -4.00
N ARG A 45 4.59 2.81 -3.57
CA ARG A 45 5.74 3.08 -2.69
C ARG A 45 5.58 2.40 -1.33
N MET A 46 4.43 2.57 -0.67
CA MET A 46 4.15 1.91 0.61
C MET A 46 4.32 0.38 0.50
N TRP A 47 3.78 -0.25 -0.54
CA TRP A 47 3.90 -1.69 -0.73
C TRP A 47 5.33 -2.16 -1.03
N ALA A 48 6.11 -1.37 -1.79
CA ALA A 48 7.52 -1.65 -2.01
C ALA A 48 8.30 -1.63 -0.69
N MET A 49 8.11 -0.59 0.13
CA MET A 49 8.74 -0.48 1.45
C MET A 49 8.32 -1.62 2.39
N LEU A 50 7.04 -1.97 2.42
CA LEU A 50 6.56 -3.11 3.21
C LEU A 50 7.21 -4.43 2.76
N THR A 51 7.45 -4.60 1.47
CA THR A 51 8.12 -5.79 0.92
C THR A 51 9.58 -5.84 1.37
N ASP A 52 10.30 -4.72 1.30
CA ASP A 52 11.67 -4.61 1.79
C ASP A 52 11.75 -4.93 3.29
N ILE A 53 10.82 -4.40 4.09
CA ILE A 53 10.76 -4.66 5.53
C ILE A 53 10.44 -6.13 5.82
N ALA A 54 9.40 -6.69 5.19
CA ALA A 54 8.94 -8.06 5.42
C ALA A 54 10.01 -9.12 5.06
N THR A 55 10.81 -8.85 4.04
CA THR A 55 11.90 -9.74 3.63
C THR A 55 13.08 -9.70 4.61
N GLN A 56 13.41 -8.52 5.14
CA GLN A 56 14.63 -8.27 5.91
C GLN A 56 14.46 -8.36 7.42
N LYS A 57 13.27 -8.04 7.96
CA LYS A 57 13.08 -7.83 9.40
C LYS A 57 12.15 -8.86 10.04
N LYS A 58 12.38 -9.06 11.34
CA LYS A 58 11.50 -9.78 12.26
C LYS A 58 11.03 -8.81 13.32
N HIS A 59 9.82 -9.02 13.83
CA HIS A 59 9.31 -8.32 14.99
C HIS A 59 8.91 -9.35 16.05
N ALA A 60 9.27 -9.11 17.32
CA ALA A 60 9.07 -10.06 18.41
C ALA A 60 9.52 -11.50 18.07
N GLY A 61 10.68 -11.64 17.40
CA GLY A 61 11.25 -12.94 17.02
C GLY A 61 10.60 -13.63 15.81
N ARG A 62 9.54 -13.07 15.22
CA ARG A 62 8.77 -13.69 14.12
C ARG A 62 8.82 -12.85 12.84
N LYS A 63 8.73 -13.51 11.68
CA LYS A 63 8.48 -12.86 10.38
C LYS A 63 6.99 -12.60 10.18
N TYR A 64 6.68 -11.44 9.62
CA TYR A 64 5.32 -11.04 9.25
C TYR A 64 5.23 -10.80 7.75
N THR A 65 4.02 -11.01 7.21
CA THR A 65 3.68 -10.65 5.83
C THR A 65 3.63 -9.12 5.66
N THR A 66 3.63 -8.65 4.42
CA THR A 66 3.49 -7.21 4.10
C THR A 66 2.21 -6.61 4.68
N ASP A 67 1.08 -7.32 4.56
CA ASP A 67 -0.20 -6.93 5.17
C ASP A 67 -0.13 -6.82 6.70
N GLN A 68 0.54 -7.75 7.36
CA GLN A 68 0.70 -7.72 8.82
C GLN A 68 1.61 -6.57 9.26
N TRP A 69 2.72 -6.33 8.56
CA TRP A 69 3.57 -5.17 8.81
C TRP A 69 2.81 -3.85 8.64
N LYS A 70 1.94 -3.76 7.63
CA LYS A 70 1.08 -2.60 7.42
C LYS A 70 0.21 -2.31 8.64
N VAL A 71 -0.41 -3.34 9.23
CA VAL A 71 -1.21 -3.19 10.46
C VAL A 71 -0.36 -2.71 11.63
N LEU A 72 0.85 -3.25 11.79
CA LEU A 72 1.78 -2.81 12.84
C LEU A 72 2.14 -1.32 12.70
N PHE A 73 2.47 -0.87 11.48
CA PHE A 73 2.79 0.54 11.23
C PHE A 73 1.58 1.45 11.40
N MET A 74 0.41 1.05 10.90
CA MET A 74 -0.82 1.83 11.09
C MET A 74 -1.14 2.02 12.57
N HIS A 75 -1.01 0.96 13.38
CA HIS A 75 -1.20 1.05 14.82
C HIS A 75 -0.14 1.96 15.48
N ALA A 76 1.13 1.85 15.07
CA ALA A 76 2.20 2.71 15.56
C ALA A 76 2.00 4.20 15.23
N CYS A 77 1.34 4.52 14.11
CA CYS A 77 0.90 5.87 13.74
C CYS A 77 -0.36 6.33 14.51
N GLY A 78 -0.75 5.64 15.60
CA GLY A 78 -1.84 6.07 16.47
C GLY A 78 -3.24 5.72 15.97
N ARG A 79 -3.36 4.81 14.99
CA ARG A 79 -4.68 4.35 14.54
C ARG A 79 -5.30 3.41 15.56
N GLU A 80 -6.51 3.75 15.98
CA GLU A 80 -7.28 2.94 16.90
C GLU A 80 -7.68 1.61 16.28
N VAL A 81 -7.54 0.54 17.07
CA VAL A 81 -8.05 -0.79 16.76
C VAL A 81 -9.08 -1.14 17.81
N ALA A 82 -10.31 -1.37 17.38
CA ALA A 82 -11.36 -1.92 18.21
C ALA A 82 -11.28 -3.46 18.17
N PHE A 83 -11.59 -4.12 19.28
CA PHE A 83 -11.75 -5.57 19.32
C PHE A 83 -13.22 -5.91 19.40
N LEU A 84 -13.76 -6.48 18.33
CA LEU A 84 -15.16 -6.87 18.26
C LEU A 84 -15.29 -8.34 18.68
N PRO A 85 -16.25 -8.71 19.55
CA PRO A 85 -16.51 -10.11 19.83
C PRO A 85 -17.00 -10.82 18.57
N SER A 86 -16.57 -12.05 18.36
CA SER A 86 -17.10 -12.89 17.28
C SER A 86 -18.56 -13.24 17.53
N LEU A 87 -19.31 -13.57 16.47
CA LEU A 87 -20.74 -13.88 16.58
C LEU A 87 -21.03 -15.12 17.43
N ASP A 88 -20.08 -16.05 17.50
CA ASP A 88 -20.14 -17.24 18.35
C ASP A 88 -19.55 -17.00 19.76
N GLY A 89 -19.04 -15.80 20.05
CA GLY A 89 -18.44 -15.42 21.32
C GLY A 89 -17.12 -16.11 21.66
N SER A 90 -16.53 -16.87 20.73
CA SER A 90 -15.33 -17.67 20.98
C SER A 90 -14.03 -16.86 20.93
N THR A 91 -14.04 -15.70 20.28
CA THR A 91 -12.83 -14.91 20.03
C THR A 91 -13.14 -13.41 19.90
N PHE A 92 -12.07 -12.62 19.82
CA PHE A 92 -12.13 -11.22 19.43
C PHE A 92 -11.50 -11.03 18.05
N ILE A 93 -12.13 -10.19 17.24
CA ILE A 93 -11.71 -9.85 15.90
C ILE A 93 -11.14 -8.43 15.96
N PRO A 94 -9.87 -8.22 15.58
CA PRO A 94 -9.33 -6.88 15.45
C PRO A 94 -10.04 -6.16 14.29
N TRP A 95 -10.66 -5.03 14.59
CA TRP A 95 -11.33 -4.13 13.66
C TRP A 95 -10.61 -2.79 13.69
N GLY A 96 -10.02 -2.40 12.57
CA GLY A 96 -9.33 -1.13 12.42
C GLY A 96 -9.62 -0.53 11.04
N GLN A 97 -9.31 0.76 10.89
CA GLN A 97 -9.43 1.43 9.60
C GLN A 97 -8.51 0.79 8.57
N SER A 98 -8.97 0.71 7.32
CA SER A 98 -8.15 0.24 6.22
C SER A 98 -7.16 1.34 5.80
N SER A 99 -5.97 0.95 5.34
CA SER A 99 -5.04 1.88 4.69
C SER A 99 -5.68 2.53 3.45
N SER A 100 -6.72 1.92 2.87
CA SER A 100 -7.48 2.49 1.76
C SER A 100 -8.39 3.65 2.15
N ASP A 101 -8.67 3.83 3.44
CA ASP A 101 -9.51 4.91 3.96
C ASP A 101 -8.67 6.12 4.41
N LEU A 102 -7.33 6.01 4.36
CA LEU A 102 -6.42 7.10 4.71
C LEU A 102 -6.53 8.26 3.72
N SER A 103 -6.48 9.49 4.25
CA SER A 103 -6.28 10.70 3.46
C SER A 103 -4.90 10.67 2.78
N THR A 104 -4.70 11.60 1.84
CA THR A 104 -3.39 11.74 1.18
C THR A 104 -2.31 12.19 2.17
N GLU A 105 -2.64 13.06 3.13
CA GLU A 105 -1.71 13.44 4.19
C GLU A 105 -1.38 12.25 5.08
N GLU A 106 -2.39 11.52 5.55
CA GLU A 106 -2.20 10.38 6.46
C GLU A 106 -1.37 9.24 5.81
N MET A 107 -1.50 9.05 4.49
CA MET A 107 -0.67 8.12 3.73
C MET A 107 0.79 8.57 3.64
N ASN A 108 1.05 9.87 3.50
CA ASN A 108 2.41 10.41 3.52
C ASN A 108 3.04 10.22 4.90
N ASP A 109 2.30 10.56 5.96
CA ASP A 109 2.78 10.38 7.34
C ASP A 109 3.16 8.91 7.62
N LEU A 110 2.34 7.96 7.14
CA LEU A 110 2.62 6.53 7.25
C LEU A 110 3.91 6.14 6.51
N ILE A 111 4.10 6.63 5.28
CA ILE A 111 5.29 6.36 4.47
C ILE A 111 6.55 6.94 5.13
N GLU A 112 6.48 8.19 5.60
CA GLU A 112 7.59 8.85 6.30
C GLU A 112 7.96 8.11 7.59
N PHE A 113 6.95 7.69 8.36
CA PHE A 113 7.16 6.87 9.56
C PHE A 113 7.85 5.54 9.25
N MET A 114 7.40 4.83 8.22
CA MET A 114 8.03 3.58 7.77
C MET A 114 9.48 3.81 7.31
N PHE A 115 9.75 4.93 6.65
CA PHE A 115 11.09 5.26 6.18
C PHE A 115 12.04 5.50 7.35
N ALA A 116 11.63 6.34 8.31
CA ALA A 116 12.38 6.62 9.53
C ALA A 116 12.68 5.32 10.30
N TRP A 117 11.66 4.50 10.53
CA TRP A 117 11.80 3.20 11.19
C TRP A 117 12.78 2.29 10.44
N GLY A 118 12.68 2.22 9.11
CA GLY A 118 13.58 1.40 8.31
C GLY A 118 15.02 1.88 8.34
N CYS A 119 15.26 3.20 8.39
CA CYS A 119 16.60 3.76 8.56
C CYS A 119 17.20 3.37 9.92
N GLU A 120 16.46 3.54 11.01
CA GLU A 120 16.89 3.12 12.35
C GLU A 120 17.18 1.62 12.44
N ASN A 121 16.42 0.82 11.69
CA ASN A 121 16.53 -0.63 11.69
C ASN A 121 17.45 -1.17 10.58
N ASN A 122 18.18 -0.33 9.85
CA ASN A 122 19.07 -0.72 8.76
C ASN A 122 18.35 -1.56 7.68
N VAL A 123 17.23 -1.06 7.16
CA VAL A 123 16.53 -1.60 5.99
C VAL A 123 17.20 -1.08 4.72
N VAL A 124 17.47 -2.00 3.79
CA VAL A 124 17.94 -1.68 2.44
C VAL A 124 16.71 -1.50 1.55
N TRP A 125 16.50 -0.28 1.04
CA TRP A 125 15.36 0.03 0.19
C TRP A 125 15.64 -0.34 -1.27
N SER A 126 14.64 -0.91 -1.95
CA SER A 126 14.68 -1.26 -3.37
C SER A 126 14.04 -0.21 -4.28
N ASP A 127 13.33 0.79 -3.73
CA ASP A 127 12.75 1.89 -4.51
C ASP A 127 13.88 2.70 -5.20
N PRO A 128 13.88 2.80 -6.54
CA PRO A 128 14.90 3.53 -7.30
C PRO A 128 15.10 4.99 -6.87
N LYS A 129 14.05 5.69 -6.42
CA LYS A 129 14.17 7.08 -5.93
C LYS A 129 14.94 7.14 -4.62
N GLU A 130 14.73 6.16 -3.74
CA GLU A 130 15.39 6.10 -2.44
C GLU A 130 16.85 5.62 -2.58
N VAL A 131 17.11 4.69 -3.50
CA VAL A 131 18.48 4.30 -3.89
C VAL A 131 19.25 5.49 -4.45
N ALA A 132 18.63 6.26 -5.37
CA ALA A 132 19.25 7.44 -5.95
C ALA A 132 19.58 8.52 -4.91
N LEU A 133 18.68 8.76 -3.94
CA LEU A 133 18.92 9.73 -2.86
C LEU A 133 20.12 9.31 -1.99
N ARG A 134 20.17 8.04 -1.57
CA ARG A 134 21.30 7.50 -0.80
C ARG A 134 22.63 7.55 -1.56
N GLU A 135 22.61 7.30 -2.86
CA GLU A 135 23.80 7.42 -3.70
C GLU A 135 24.30 8.87 -3.82
N LEU A 136 23.40 9.85 -3.86
CA LEU A 136 23.75 11.27 -3.85
C LEU A 136 24.34 11.68 -2.50
N GLU A 137 23.74 11.27 -1.38
CA GLU A 137 24.24 11.54 -0.03
C GLU A 137 25.63 10.94 0.19
N ARG A 138 25.86 9.71 -0.28
CA ARG A 138 27.17 9.03 -0.18
C ARG A 138 28.26 9.67 -1.05
N ARG A 139 27.88 10.40 -2.11
CA ARG A 139 28.82 11.15 -2.96
C ARG A 139 29.10 12.56 -2.43
N ALA A 140 28.25 13.06 -1.54
CA ALA A 140 28.35 14.40 -0.95
C ALA A 140 29.12 14.42 0.39
N GLY A 141 29.33 13.27 1.02
CA GLY A 141 30.18 13.08 2.20
C GLY A 141 31.48 12.38 1.86
#